data_AF-A0A9P8RSA2-F1
#
_entry.id   AF-A0A9P8RSA2-F1
#
_cell.length_a   1.000
_cell.length_b   1.000
_cell.length_c   1.000
_cell.angle_alpha   90.00
_cell.angle_beta   90.00
_cell.angle_gamma   90.00
#
_symmetry.space_group_name_H-M   'P 1'
#
loop_
_entity.id
_entity.type
_entity.pdbx_description
1 polymer ?
#
loop_
_entity_poly.entity_id
_entity_poly.type
_entity_poly.pdbx_seq_one_letter_code
_entity_poly.pdbx_strand_id
1 'polypeptide(L)'
;MGDSSLDSFRVLAKEIIDLSNEHFQNLPIAPAAEVLKTIPSNLPSFIGNTDSSRAIRAAYVTHIISNTLCYRVFGPFLFSLGRRYDKADSLFQAMSNELRQKSHRREAMWRQQTLYAAYTASSAKKATNATAGAVVEEIVSQIKPFADPRRKELITIAVTRIVKRAAETWRYARLEREMITARMPAAEDVADDQDVEWPAQTYEGKDFPMGTLSGGAEPQRMLLRLLPIISREPIHEVFQTDTNEPDHGCTYLSGLALYSDALPVISRQHELNSKSSNRSHPDAPSGLDQGAYSTRRTSLDQVRRQLREDRESRSRSRSPEE
;
A
#
# COMPACT_ATOMS: atom_id res chain seq x y z
N MET A 1 -7.47 31.72 4.70
CA MET A 1 -6.64 31.00 3.69
C MET A 1 -6.49 29.51 4.01
N GLY A 2 -6.86 29.03 5.20
CA GLY A 2 -6.74 27.61 5.61
C GLY A 2 -7.75 26.63 4.97
N ASP A 3 -8.92 27.09 4.49
CA ASP A 3 -9.95 26.20 3.95
C ASP A 3 -9.52 25.50 2.63
N SER A 4 -8.74 26.19 1.79
CA SER A 4 -8.33 25.66 0.48
C SER A 4 -7.34 24.49 0.56
N SER A 5 -6.42 24.51 1.53
CA SER A 5 -5.46 23.42 1.76
C SER A 5 -6.16 22.18 2.34
N LEU A 6 -7.09 22.39 3.28
CA LEU A 6 -7.87 21.33 3.92
C LEU A 6 -8.73 20.57 2.90
N ASP A 7 -9.43 21.28 2.03
CA ASP A 7 -10.21 20.66 0.95
C ASP A 7 -9.32 19.88 -0.02
N SER A 8 -8.14 20.40 -0.33
CA SER A 8 -7.20 19.75 -1.25
C SER A 8 -6.69 18.41 -0.72
N PHE A 9 -6.34 18.33 0.56
CA PHE A 9 -5.91 17.08 1.19
C PHE A 9 -7.03 16.05 1.28
N ARG A 10 -8.26 16.49 1.59
CA ARG A 10 -9.45 15.62 1.59
C ARG A 10 -9.77 15.07 0.20
N VAL A 11 -9.70 15.91 -0.83
CA VAL A 11 -9.87 15.49 -2.23
C VAL A 11 -8.80 14.47 -2.62
N LEU A 12 -7.54 14.71 -2.25
CA LEU A 12 -6.45 13.77 -2.51
C LEU A 12 -6.68 12.42 -1.81
N ALA A 13 -7.03 12.44 -0.52
CA ALA A 13 -7.35 11.23 0.23
C ALA A 13 -8.49 10.42 -0.42
N LYS A 14 -9.54 11.12 -0.86
CA LYS A 14 -10.65 10.52 -1.60
C LYS A 14 -10.19 9.90 -2.92
N GLU A 15 -9.40 10.60 -3.74
CA GLU A 15 -8.89 10.06 -5.00
C GLU A 15 -8.07 8.78 -4.82
N ILE A 16 -7.29 8.67 -3.74
CA ILE A 16 -6.52 7.46 -3.41
C ILE A 16 -7.45 6.29 -3.05
N ILE A 17 -8.43 6.55 -2.20
CA ILE A 17 -9.42 5.55 -1.76
C ILE A 17 -10.27 5.09 -2.96
N ASP A 18 -10.75 6.02 -3.78
CA ASP A 18 -11.59 5.75 -4.95
C ASP A 18 -10.82 4.91 -5.99
N LEU A 19 -9.57 5.26 -6.29
CA LEU A 19 -8.71 4.47 -7.18
C LEU A 19 -8.58 3.02 -6.68
N SER A 20 -8.33 2.87 -5.38
CA SER A 20 -8.12 1.56 -4.75
C SER A 20 -9.40 0.72 -4.77
N ASN A 21 -10.54 1.34 -4.52
CA ASN A 21 -11.85 0.69 -4.59
C ASN A 21 -12.30 0.42 -6.03
N GLU A 22 -11.96 1.24 -7.01
CA GLU A 22 -12.44 1.04 -8.38
C GLU A 22 -11.62 -0.03 -9.11
N HIS A 23 -10.29 0.06 -9.03
CA HIS A 23 -9.42 -0.69 -9.95
C HIS A 23 -8.98 -2.07 -9.44
N PHE A 24 -9.07 -2.35 -8.14
CA PHE A 24 -8.49 -3.55 -7.50
C PHE A 24 -9.54 -4.61 -7.10
N GLN A 25 -10.73 -4.58 -7.70
CA GLN A 25 -11.82 -5.51 -7.39
C GLN A 25 -11.60 -6.94 -7.88
N ASN A 26 -10.86 -7.12 -8.98
CA ASN A 26 -10.66 -8.45 -9.58
C ASN A 26 -9.17 -8.74 -9.75
N LEU A 27 -8.74 -9.87 -9.22
CA LEU A 27 -7.40 -10.42 -9.36
C LEU A 27 -7.49 -11.71 -10.19
N PRO A 28 -7.31 -11.63 -11.53
CA PRO A 28 -7.43 -12.80 -12.40
C PRO A 28 -6.20 -13.72 -12.32
N ILE A 29 -5.04 -13.16 -11.99
CA ILE A 29 -3.76 -13.87 -11.91
C ILE A 29 -3.17 -13.59 -10.55
N ALA A 30 -2.76 -14.64 -9.83
CA ALA A 30 -2.09 -14.47 -8.55
C ALA A 30 -0.70 -13.81 -8.75
N PRO A 31 -0.29 -12.87 -7.88
CA PRO A 31 1.04 -12.29 -7.90
C PRO A 31 2.13 -13.37 -7.73
N ALA A 32 3.33 -13.07 -8.24
CA ALA A 32 4.50 -13.94 -8.05
C ALA A 32 4.88 -14.05 -6.56
N ALA A 33 5.51 -15.17 -6.17
CA ALA A 33 5.88 -15.45 -4.78
C ALA A 33 6.75 -14.33 -4.16
N GLU A 34 7.66 -13.74 -4.93
CA GLU A 34 8.49 -12.62 -4.44
C GLU A 34 7.67 -11.37 -4.10
N VAL A 35 6.58 -11.10 -4.83
CA VAL A 35 5.65 -10.00 -4.51
C VAL A 35 4.84 -10.32 -3.27
N LEU A 36 4.46 -11.59 -3.07
CA LEU A 36 3.70 -11.99 -1.88
C LEU A 36 4.52 -11.84 -0.60
N LYS A 37 5.85 -11.99 -0.67
CA LYS A 37 6.76 -11.79 0.47
C LYS A 37 6.83 -10.33 0.95
N THR A 38 6.47 -9.36 0.11
CA THR A 38 6.47 -7.95 0.51
C THR A 38 5.22 -7.58 1.30
N ILE A 39 4.19 -8.43 1.30
CA ILE A 39 2.96 -8.19 2.05
C ILE A 39 3.26 -8.44 3.54
N PRO A 40 2.90 -7.51 4.44
CA PRO A 40 3.04 -7.69 5.87
C PRO A 40 2.37 -8.99 6.36
N SER A 41 3.11 -9.80 7.12
CA SER A 41 2.66 -11.12 7.58
C SER A 41 1.50 -11.06 8.59
N ASN A 42 1.26 -9.90 9.19
CA ASN A 42 0.15 -9.64 10.08
C ASN A 42 -1.20 -9.49 9.35
N LEU A 43 -1.22 -9.32 8.02
CA LEU A 43 -2.44 -9.24 7.23
C LEU A 43 -2.94 -10.62 6.80
N PRO A 44 -4.26 -10.89 6.85
CA PRO A 44 -4.81 -12.09 6.26
C PRO A 44 -4.63 -12.04 4.72
N SER A 45 -4.33 -13.20 4.13
CA SER A 45 -4.11 -13.31 2.69
C SER A 45 -5.31 -12.80 1.88
N PHE A 46 -5.10 -11.80 1.03
CA PHE A 46 -6.13 -11.20 0.17
C PHE A 46 -6.01 -11.62 -1.32
N ILE A 47 -5.42 -12.79 -1.57
CA ILE A 47 -5.23 -13.35 -2.92
C ILE A 47 -6.50 -14.09 -3.41
N GLY A 48 -7.67 -13.46 -3.30
CA GLY A 48 -8.95 -13.98 -3.78
C GLY A 48 -9.92 -12.87 -4.19
N ASN A 49 -11.11 -13.20 -4.72
CA ASN A 49 -12.09 -12.21 -5.19
C ASN A 49 -13.37 -12.18 -4.35
N THR A 50 -13.32 -12.62 -3.09
CA THR A 50 -14.39 -12.39 -2.12
C THR A 50 -14.42 -10.92 -1.71
N ASP A 51 -15.54 -10.42 -1.21
CA ASP A 51 -15.68 -9.01 -0.86
C ASP A 51 -14.72 -8.60 0.27
N SER A 52 -14.50 -9.48 1.25
CA SER A 52 -13.49 -9.31 2.29
C SER A 52 -12.07 -9.23 1.69
N SER A 53 -11.75 -10.12 0.75
CA SER A 53 -10.45 -10.10 0.07
C SER A 53 -10.25 -8.84 -0.80
N ARG A 54 -11.32 -8.33 -1.43
CA ARG A 54 -11.31 -7.10 -2.22
C ARG A 54 -11.10 -5.88 -1.35
N ALA A 55 -11.80 -5.78 -0.22
CA ALA A 55 -11.67 -4.68 0.72
C ALA A 55 -10.26 -4.60 1.34
N ILE A 56 -9.70 -5.74 1.75
CA ILE A 56 -8.32 -5.78 2.28
C ILE A 56 -7.29 -5.42 1.21
N ARG A 57 -7.48 -5.88 -0.04
CA ARG A 57 -6.61 -5.47 -1.16
C ARG A 57 -6.69 -3.97 -1.41
N ALA A 58 -7.90 -3.39 -1.41
CA ALA A 58 -8.08 -1.94 -1.58
C ALA A 58 -7.42 -1.15 -0.43
N ALA A 59 -7.52 -1.64 0.82
CA ALA A 59 -6.81 -1.06 1.95
C ALA A 59 -5.28 -1.14 1.78
N TYR A 60 -4.74 -2.29 1.37
CA TYR A 60 -3.31 -2.45 1.10
C TYR A 60 -2.82 -1.51 -0.01
N VAL A 61 -3.58 -1.35 -1.09
CA VAL A 61 -3.23 -0.41 -2.18
C VAL A 61 -3.28 1.04 -1.70
N THR A 62 -4.31 1.40 -0.94
CA THR A 62 -4.42 2.73 -0.28
C THR A 62 -3.17 3.00 0.56
N HIS A 63 -2.76 2.04 1.40
CA HIS A 63 -1.54 2.12 2.20
C HIS A 63 -0.31 2.37 1.33
N ILE A 64 -0.05 1.56 0.29
CA ILE A 64 1.14 1.70 -0.55
C ILE A 64 1.22 3.07 -1.22
N ILE A 65 0.11 3.57 -1.75
CA ILE A 65 0.05 4.88 -2.40
C ILE A 65 0.35 5.98 -1.36
N SER A 66 -0.39 5.99 -0.25
CA SER A 66 -0.25 6.98 0.81
C SER A 66 1.13 6.98 1.46
N ASN A 67 1.67 5.80 1.74
CA ASN A 67 2.99 5.63 2.34
C ASN A 67 4.08 6.16 1.40
N THR A 68 4.01 5.81 0.11
CA THR A 68 4.97 6.32 -0.88
C THR A 68 4.86 7.84 -1.01
N LEU A 69 3.65 8.41 -1.06
CA LEU A 69 3.46 9.86 -1.07
C LEU A 69 4.00 10.53 0.20
N CYS A 70 3.76 9.93 1.37
CA CYS A 70 4.24 10.46 2.65
C CYS A 70 5.76 10.63 2.65
N TYR A 71 6.50 9.59 2.26
CA TYR A 71 7.96 9.61 2.29
C TYR A 71 8.61 10.26 1.07
N ARG A 72 7.94 10.27 -0.09
CA ARG A 72 8.51 10.81 -1.35
C ARG A 72 8.11 12.25 -1.64
N VAL A 73 6.89 12.61 -1.28
CA VAL A 73 6.26 13.89 -1.64
C VAL A 73 6.12 14.77 -0.40
N PHE A 74 5.63 14.21 0.71
CA PHE A 74 5.30 14.98 1.91
C PHE A 74 6.47 15.22 2.87
N GLY A 75 7.69 15.32 2.33
CA GLY A 75 8.85 15.78 3.10
C GLY A 75 8.77 17.27 3.47
N PRO A 76 9.65 17.79 4.31
CA PRO A 76 9.60 19.20 4.72
C PRO A 76 10.20 20.17 3.69
N PHE A 77 11.24 19.77 2.94
CA PHE A 77 12.03 20.70 2.11
C PHE A 77 11.98 20.39 0.63
N LEU A 78 12.60 19.30 0.18
CA LEU A 78 12.61 18.95 -1.24
C LEU A 78 11.58 17.86 -1.53
N PHE A 79 11.24 17.69 -2.82
CA PHE A 79 10.74 16.38 -3.24
C PHE A 79 11.90 15.44 -3.00
N SER A 80 11.78 14.46 -2.10
CA SER A 80 12.92 13.63 -1.73
C SER A 80 13.44 12.98 -3.01
N LEU A 81 14.64 13.38 -3.41
CA LEU A 81 15.24 12.97 -4.66
C LEU A 81 15.68 11.52 -4.45
N GLY A 82 14.90 10.56 -4.95
CA GLY A 82 15.02 9.16 -4.54
C GLY A 82 16.46 8.65 -4.38
N ARG A 83 16.78 8.04 -3.24
CA ARG A 83 18.05 7.37 -2.80
C ARG A 83 19.37 8.14 -2.94
N ARG A 84 19.51 9.06 -3.90
CA ARG A 84 20.78 9.75 -4.21
C ARG A 84 20.96 11.05 -3.42
N TYR A 85 19.88 11.61 -2.86
CA TYR A 85 19.97 12.83 -2.05
C TYR A 85 19.24 12.75 -0.71
N ASP A 86 19.03 11.55 -0.16
CA ASP A 86 18.54 11.36 1.21
C ASP A 86 19.40 12.14 2.25
N LYS A 87 20.67 12.43 1.89
CA LYS A 87 21.58 13.27 2.68
C LYS A 87 21.26 14.76 2.67
N ALA A 88 20.65 15.29 1.61
CA ALA A 88 20.32 16.72 1.53
C ALA A 88 19.10 17.06 2.40
N ASP A 89 18.06 16.23 2.35
CA ASP A 89 16.86 16.43 3.18
C ASP A 89 17.18 16.32 4.67
N SER A 90 18.04 15.38 5.08
CA SER A 90 18.50 15.28 6.47
C SER A 90 19.33 16.49 6.91
N LEU A 91 20.17 17.06 6.04
CA LEU A 91 20.88 18.31 6.33
C LEU A 91 19.93 19.50 6.45
N PHE A 92 18.94 19.63 5.56
CA PHE A 92 17.93 20.68 5.68
C PHE A 92 17.08 20.52 6.93
N GLN A 93 16.73 19.28 7.30
CA GLN A 93 16.04 19.00 8.55
C GLN A 93 16.88 19.38 9.76
N ALA A 94 18.16 19.02 9.79
CA ALA A 94 19.07 19.40 10.86
C ALA A 94 19.21 20.93 10.98
N MET A 95 19.35 21.62 9.84
CA MET A 95 19.42 23.08 9.80
C MET A 95 18.12 23.74 10.27
N SER A 96 16.97 23.23 9.85
CA SER A 96 15.67 23.70 10.30
C SER A 96 15.53 23.55 11.81
N ASN A 97 15.88 22.40 12.37
CA ASN A 97 15.87 22.16 13.81
C ASN A 97 16.78 23.14 14.56
N GLU A 98 18.00 23.36 14.09
CA GLU A 98 18.96 24.33 14.66
C GLU A 98 18.46 25.78 14.61
N LEU A 99 17.86 26.18 13.49
CA LEU A 99 17.27 27.50 13.34
C LEU A 99 16.06 27.65 14.25
N ARG A 100 15.23 26.61 14.36
CA ARG A 100 14.02 26.59 15.18
C ARG A 100 14.33 26.73 16.66
N GLN A 101 15.35 26.05 17.16
CA GLN A 101 15.83 26.19 18.54
C GLN A 101 16.18 27.64 18.89
N LYS A 102 16.66 28.42 17.91
CA LYS A 102 17.07 29.81 18.11
C LYS A 102 15.95 30.81 17.84
N SER A 103 15.16 30.58 16.78
CA SER A 103 14.07 31.46 16.36
C SER A 103 13.18 30.78 15.31
N HIS A 104 11.93 30.50 15.68
CA HIS A 104 10.87 30.06 14.76
C HIS A 104 10.69 31.01 13.57
N ARG A 105 10.84 32.33 13.80
CA ARG A 105 10.78 33.33 12.73
C ARG A 105 11.88 33.15 11.69
N ARG A 106 13.12 32.93 12.14
CA ARG A 106 14.26 32.74 11.23
C ARG A 106 14.13 31.44 10.46
N GLU A 107 13.69 30.37 11.11
CA GLU A 107 13.40 29.10 10.44
C GLU A 107 12.35 29.29 9.33
N ALA A 108 11.20 29.90 9.65
CA ALA A 108 10.13 30.08 8.68
C ALA A 108 10.57 30.92 7.47
N MET A 109 11.29 32.03 7.70
CA MET A 109 11.84 32.85 6.62
C MET A 109 12.88 32.07 5.79
N TRP A 110 13.77 31.33 6.45
CA TRP A 110 14.77 30.51 5.76
C TRP A 110 14.13 29.42 4.92
N ARG A 111 13.13 28.70 5.46
CA ARG A 111 12.38 27.66 4.73
C ARG A 111 11.67 28.26 3.53
N GLN A 112 10.95 29.36 3.71
CA GLN A 112 10.25 30.04 2.62
C GLN A 112 11.21 30.49 1.52
N GLN A 113 12.33 31.13 1.86
CA GLN A 113 13.34 31.58 0.89
C GLN A 113 14.00 30.40 0.17
N THR A 114 14.34 29.34 0.91
CA THR A 114 14.95 28.12 0.36
C THR A 114 14.01 27.43 -0.62
N LEU A 115 12.74 27.27 -0.26
CA LEU A 115 11.71 26.70 -1.13
C LEU A 115 11.45 27.58 -2.35
N TYR A 116 11.35 28.90 -2.16
CA TYR A 116 11.18 29.84 -3.26
C TYR A 116 12.33 29.75 -4.27
N ALA A 117 13.57 29.75 -3.81
CA ALA A 117 14.75 29.58 -4.65
C ALA A 117 14.73 28.21 -5.36
N ALA A 118 14.40 27.14 -4.65
CA ALA A 118 14.31 25.79 -5.22
C ALA A 118 13.25 25.70 -6.32
N TYR A 119 12.11 26.38 -6.17
CA TYR A 119 11.01 26.34 -7.15
C TYR A 119 11.17 27.32 -8.32
N THR A 120 11.97 28.38 -8.16
CA THR A 120 12.23 29.38 -9.21
C THR A 120 13.50 29.11 -10.01
N ALA A 121 14.34 28.17 -9.59
CA ALA A 121 15.50 27.73 -10.36
C ALA A 121 15.09 27.25 -11.76
N SER A 122 15.91 27.55 -12.77
CA SER A 122 15.63 27.23 -14.18
C SER A 122 15.41 25.73 -14.46
N SER A 123 15.99 24.86 -13.64
CA SER A 123 15.84 23.40 -13.71
C SER A 123 14.70 22.85 -12.84
N ALA A 124 14.05 23.67 -12.01
CA ALA A 124 13.09 23.22 -10.99
C ALA A 124 11.91 22.45 -11.59
N LYS A 125 11.30 22.98 -12.65
CA LYS A 125 10.16 22.32 -13.32
C LYS A 125 10.53 20.96 -13.88
N LYS A 126 11.71 20.84 -14.50
CA LYS A 126 12.21 19.58 -15.05
C LYS A 126 12.49 18.57 -13.93
N ALA A 127 13.11 19.01 -12.84
CA ALA A 127 13.39 18.17 -11.68
C ALA A 127 12.10 17.66 -11.02
N THR A 128 11.13 18.53 -10.76
CA THR A 128 9.82 18.15 -10.19
C THR A 128 9.10 17.12 -11.05
N ASN A 129 9.05 17.32 -12.36
CA ASN A 129 8.39 16.38 -13.28
C ASN A 129 9.10 15.02 -13.32
N ALA A 130 10.43 15.00 -13.31
CA ALA A 130 11.20 13.77 -13.27
C ALA A 130 10.95 13.00 -11.95
N THR A 131 10.94 13.69 -10.81
CA THR A 131 10.66 13.08 -9.51
C THR A 131 9.22 12.57 -9.44
N ALA A 132 8.24 13.35 -9.90
CA ALA A 132 6.85 12.90 -9.98
C ALA A 132 6.72 11.63 -10.85
N GLY A 133 7.43 11.58 -11.99
CA GLY A 133 7.49 10.38 -12.83
C GLY A 133 8.06 9.17 -12.09
N ALA A 134 9.18 9.34 -11.37
CA ALA A 134 9.77 8.26 -10.58
C ALA A 134 8.85 7.76 -9.45
N VAL A 135 8.12 8.66 -8.78
CA VAL A 135 7.14 8.30 -7.75
C VAL A 135 5.95 7.55 -8.36
N VAL A 136 5.47 7.97 -9.54
CA VAL A 136 4.43 7.23 -10.27
C VAL A 136 4.90 5.83 -10.62
N GLU A 137 6.11 5.68 -11.16
CA GLU A 137 6.71 4.38 -11.50
C GLU A 137 6.85 3.49 -10.26
N GLU A 138 7.34 4.04 -9.15
CA GLU A 138 7.49 3.35 -7.87
C GLU A 138 6.14 2.82 -7.36
N ILE A 139 5.12 3.68 -7.30
CA ILE A 139 3.76 3.29 -6.88
C ILE A 139 3.18 2.23 -7.82
N VAL A 140 3.19 2.49 -9.13
CA VAL A 140 2.61 1.58 -10.14
C VAL A 140 3.29 0.22 -10.08
N SER A 141 4.62 0.17 -9.93
CA SER A 141 5.36 -1.10 -9.85
C SER A 141 4.92 -1.97 -8.66
N GLN A 142 4.58 -1.35 -7.52
CA GLN A 142 4.18 -2.05 -6.30
C GLN A 142 2.72 -2.51 -6.34
N ILE A 143 1.81 -1.71 -6.92
CA ILE A 143 0.38 -2.02 -6.89
C ILE A 143 -0.08 -2.85 -8.09
N LYS A 144 0.57 -2.71 -9.25
CA LYS A 144 0.20 -3.38 -10.51
C LYS A 144 0.09 -4.92 -10.43
N PRO A 145 0.89 -5.64 -9.61
CA PRO A 145 0.71 -7.08 -9.42
C PRO A 145 -0.66 -7.47 -8.85
N PHE A 146 -1.36 -6.56 -8.17
CA PHE A 146 -2.64 -6.79 -7.53
C PHE A 146 -3.86 -6.37 -8.38
N ALA A 147 -3.63 -5.95 -9.62
CA ALA A 147 -4.68 -5.46 -10.52
C ALA A 147 -4.91 -6.39 -11.72
N ASP A 148 -6.08 -6.24 -12.34
CA ASP A 148 -6.33 -6.80 -13.67
C ASP A 148 -5.33 -6.20 -14.69
N PRO A 149 -4.60 -7.02 -15.46
CA PRO A 149 -3.71 -6.55 -16.52
C PRO A 149 -4.35 -5.59 -17.52
N ARG A 150 -5.67 -5.66 -17.75
CA ARG A 150 -6.40 -4.78 -18.66
C ARG A 150 -6.55 -3.36 -18.10
N ARG A 151 -6.42 -3.17 -16.79
CA ARG A 151 -6.57 -1.87 -16.10
C ARG A 151 -5.25 -1.14 -15.89
N LYS A 152 -4.11 -1.71 -16.32
CA LYS A 152 -2.76 -1.17 -16.11
C LYS A 152 -2.61 0.29 -16.55
N GLU A 153 -3.16 0.64 -17.71
CA GLU A 153 -3.09 1.99 -18.25
C GLU A 153 -3.93 2.97 -17.43
N LEU A 154 -5.18 2.62 -17.11
CA LEU A 154 -6.07 3.42 -16.28
C LEU A 154 -5.48 3.68 -14.89
N ILE A 155 -4.89 2.65 -14.27
CA ILE A 155 -4.19 2.79 -12.98
C ILE A 155 -3.02 3.76 -13.11
N THR A 156 -2.22 3.65 -14.17
CA THR A 156 -1.06 4.55 -14.39
C THR A 156 -1.52 6.00 -14.54
N ILE A 157 -2.59 6.25 -15.30
CA ILE A 157 -3.19 7.58 -15.46
C ILE A 157 -3.71 8.12 -14.13
N ALA A 158 -4.45 7.30 -13.38
CA ALA A 158 -5.04 7.70 -12.10
C ALA A 158 -3.96 7.98 -11.04
N VAL A 159 -2.92 7.15 -10.93
CA VAL A 159 -1.75 7.40 -10.07
C VAL A 159 -1.02 8.67 -10.49
N THR A 160 -0.83 8.91 -11.80
CA THR A 160 -0.21 10.14 -12.29
C THR A 160 -0.98 11.38 -11.85
N ARG A 161 -2.32 11.34 -11.91
CA ARG A 161 -3.18 12.44 -11.43
C ARG A 161 -3.01 12.66 -9.92
N ILE A 162 -3.03 11.58 -9.14
CA ILE A 162 -2.85 11.62 -7.68
C ILE A 162 -1.49 12.23 -7.31
N VAL A 163 -0.39 11.77 -7.92
CA VAL A 163 0.95 12.27 -7.63
C VAL A 163 1.09 13.75 -8.00
N LYS A 164 0.53 14.17 -9.14
CA LYS A 164 0.51 15.58 -9.54
C LYS A 164 -0.25 16.44 -8.53
N ARG A 165 -1.45 16.02 -8.11
CA ARG A 165 -2.22 16.72 -7.09
C ARG A 165 -1.47 16.76 -5.77
N ALA A 166 -0.92 15.64 -5.31
CA ALA A 166 -0.13 15.56 -4.09
C ALA A 166 1.04 16.55 -4.09
N ALA A 167 1.79 16.61 -5.19
CA ALA A 167 2.91 17.54 -5.34
C ALA A 167 2.46 19.01 -5.33
N GLU A 168 1.33 19.32 -5.97
CA GLU A 168 0.76 20.66 -6.00
C GLU A 168 0.22 21.09 -4.63
N THR A 169 -0.63 20.25 -4.01
CA THR A 169 -1.18 20.47 -2.66
C THR A 169 -0.06 20.68 -1.64
N TRP A 170 0.96 19.82 -1.67
CA TRP A 170 2.08 19.93 -0.75
C TRP A 170 2.96 21.15 -0.98
N ARG A 171 3.15 21.56 -2.25
CA ARG A 171 3.88 22.77 -2.59
C ARG A 171 3.22 24.01 -1.98
N TYR A 172 1.89 24.12 -2.05
CA TYR A 172 1.18 25.25 -1.44
C TYR A 172 1.23 25.19 0.09
N ALA A 173 1.00 24.01 0.66
CA ALA A 173 1.11 23.79 2.11
C ALA A 173 2.48 24.24 2.66
N ARG A 174 3.58 23.88 1.99
CA ARG A 174 4.93 24.27 2.43
C ARG A 174 5.24 25.77 2.37
N LEU A 175 4.43 26.57 1.68
CA LEU A 175 4.60 28.04 1.65
C LEU A 175 3.94 28.72 2.86
N GLU A 176 3.15 27.98 3.65
CA GLU A 176 2.62 28.49 4.90
C GLU A 176 3.74 28.81 5.89
N ARG A 177 3.52 29.84 6.71
CA ARG A 177 4.53 30.34 7.65
C ARG A 177 4.76 29.34 8.78
N GLU A 178 3.72 28.66 9.20
CA GLU A 178 3.75 27.59 10.18
C GLU A 178 4.17 26.28 9.51
N MET A 179 4.82 25.40 10.27
CA MET A 179 5.30 24.12 9.74
C MET A 179 4.12 23.18 9.54
N ILE A 180 4.05 22.56 8.35
CA ILE A 180 3.13 21.47 8.07
C ILE A 180 3.94 20.18 8.04
N THR A 181 3.45 19.18 8.77
CA THR A 181 4.08 17.87 8.89
C THR A 181 3.14 16.80 8.35
N ALA A 182 3.73 15.77 7.75
CA ALA A 182 3.03 14.55 7.39
C ALA A 182 3.73 13.37 8.08
N ARG A 183 2.95 12.50 8.70
CA ARG A 183 3.46 11.31 9.38
C ARG A 183 2.66 10.07 9.02
N MET A 184 3.38 8.98 8.80
CA MET A 184 2.83 7.67 8.52
C MET A 184 3.84 6.59 8.95
N PRO A 185 4.11 6.45 10.26
CA PRO A 185 5.09 5.48 10.77
C PRO A 185 4.70 4.04 10.42
N ALA A 186 5.62 3.08 10.52
CA ALA A 186 5.27 1.67 10.28
C ALA A 186 4.36 1.15 11.39
N ALA A 187 3.45 0.19 11.09
CA ALA A 187 2.45 -0.31 12.05
C ALA A 187 3.07 -0.81 13.38
N GLU A 188 4.33 -1.24 13.32
CA GLU A 188 5.10 -1.81 14.43
C GLU A 188 5.86 -0.74 15.25
N ASP A 189 5.97 0.49 14.73
CA ASP A 189 6.71 1.58 15.38
C ASP A 189 5.82 2.26 16.44
N VAL A 190 5.72 1.63 17.62
CA VAL A 190 4.90 2.12 18.75
C VAL A 190 5.49 3.36 19.41
N ALA A 191 6.80 3.58 19.28
CA ALA A 191 7.52 4.66 19.96
C ALA A 191 7.06 6.07 19.53
N ASP A 192 6.69 6.24 18.26
CA ASP A 192 6.31 7.55 17.69
C ASP A 192 4.80 7.85 17.80
N ASP A 193 4.00 6.93 18.37
CA ASP A 193 2.54 6.92 18.21
C ASP A 193 1.74 6.77 19.52
N GLN A 194 2.39 6.86 20.69
CA GLN A 194 1.72 6.66 22.00
C GLN A 194 0.59 7.65 22.28
N ASP A 195 0.64 8.85 21.72
CA ASP A 195 -0.31 9.94 21.98
C ASP A 195 -1.27 10.21 20.80
N VAL A 196 -1.36 9.28 19.84
CA VAL A 196 -1.98 9.53 18.54
C VAL A 196 -3.08 8.52 18.24
N GLU A 197 -4.32 8.99 18.24
CA GLU A 197 -5.45 8.15 17.83
C GLU A 197 -5.54 8.09 16.29
N TRP A 198 -5.52 6.86 15.75
CA TRP A 198 -5.70 6.61 14.32
C TRP A 198 -7.13 6.14 14.04
N PRO A 199 -7.98 6.94 13.37
CA PRO A 199 -9.36 6.56 13.09
C PRO A 199 -9.44 5.27 12.26
N ALA A 200 -10.35 4.37 12.64
CA ALA A 200 -10.59 3.13 11.91
C ALA A 200 -11.29 3.39 10.57
N GLN A 201 -10.93 2.62 9.53
CA GLN A 201 -11.64 2.64 8.26
C GLN A 201 -13.05 2.10 8.40
N THR A 202 -14.03 2.94 8.07
CA THR A 202 -15.43 2.53 7.98
C THR A 202 -15.72 1.80 6.68
N TYR A 203 -16.53 0.76 6.75
CA TYR A 203 -16.97 -0.04 5.59
C TYR A 203 -18.50 -0.03 5.41
N GLU A 204 -19.14 1.10 5.73
CA GLU A 204 -20.58 1.30 5.60
C GLU A 204 -21.10 0.88 4.21
N GLY A 205 -22.23 0.16 4.21
CA GLY A 205 -22.91 -0.27 2.98
C GLY A 205 -22.32 -1.52 2.30
N LYS A 206 -21.39 -2.25 2.94
CA LYS A 206 -20.91 -3.55 2.46
C LYS A 206 -21.36 -4.67 3.38
N ASP A 207 -22.08 -5.64 2.81
CA ASP A 207 -22.53 -6.83 3.53
C ASP A 207 -21.37 -7.82 3.66
N PHE A 208 -20.69 -7.78 4.81
CA PHE A 208 -19.75 -8.83 5.19
C PHE A 208 -20.51 -9.88 6.02
N PRO A 209 -20.55 -11.15 5.61
CA PRO A 209 -21.22 -12.19 6.38
C PRO A 209 -20.55 -12.26 7.75
N MET A 210 -21.31 -11.85 8.77
CA MET A 210 -20.89 -11.83 10.16
C MET A 210 -20.89 -13.28 10.63
N GLY A 211 -19.73 -13.92 10.59
CA GLY A 211 -19.52 -15.16 11.32
C GLY A 211 -19.81 -14.88 12.79
N THR A 212 -20.59 -15.73 13.43
CA THR A 212 -20.88 -15.67 14.86
C THR A 212 -19.58 -15.39 15.62
N LEU A 213 -19.50 -14.22 16.26
CA LEU A 213 -18.35 -13.78 17.04
C LEU A 213 -18.04 -14.86 18.09
N SER A 214 -17.10 -15.75 17.80
CA SER A 214 -16.57 -16.67 18.81
C SER A 214 -15.72 -15.83 19.75
N GLY A 215 -16.21 -15.68 20.98
CA GLY A 215 -15.69 -14.82 22.04
C GLY A 215 -14.28 -15.18 22.53
N GLY A 216 -13.29 -14.93 21.70
CA GLY A 216 -11.91 -14.68 22.11
C GLY A 216 -11.49 -13.35 21.48
N ALA A 217 -11.75 -12.24 22.17
CA ALA A 217 -11.36 -10.92 21.69
C ALA A 217 -9.83 -10.82 21.75
N GLU A 218 -9.15 -11.16 20.64
CA GLU A 218 -7.77 -10.74 20.49
C GLU A 218 -7.72 -9.20 20.61
N PRO A 219 -6.69 -8.66 21.28
CA PRO A 219 -6.57 -7.21 21.44
C PRO A 219 -6.58 -6.53 20.06
N GLN A 220 -7.31 -5.43 19.97
CA GLN A 220 -7.37 -4.61 18.77
C GLN A 220 -5.96 -4.18 18.38
N ARG A 221 -5.50 -4.62 17.21
CA ARG A 221 -4.16 -4.37 16.71
C ARG A 221 -4.24 -3.67 15.36
N MET A 222 -3.45 -2.62 15.19
CA MET A 222 -3.30 -1.95 13.90
C MET A 222 -2.58 -2.88 12.92
N LEU A 223 -3.19 -3.11 11.77
CA LEU A 223 -2.59 -3.90 10.69
C LEU A 223 -1.87 -3.02 9.67
N LEU A 224 -2.52 -1.92 9.28
CA LEU A 224 -2.02 -0.97 8.29
C LEU A 224 -2.49 0.44 8.59
N ARG A 225 -1.63 1.44 8.37
CA ARG A 225 -2.06 2.84 8.20
C ARG A 225 -2.42 3.05 6.74
N LEU A 226 -3.56 3.67 6.45
CA LEU A 226 -4.10 3.83 5.11
C LEU A 226 -3.88 5.24 4.56
N LEU A 227 -3.99 6.26 5.40
CA LEU A 227 -3.75 7.67 5.04
C LEU A 227 -2.82 8.28 6.07
N PRO A 228 -1.91 9.21 5.71
CA PRO A 228 -1.05 9.87 6.68
C PRO A 228 -1.86 10.84 7.57
N ILE A 229 -1.31 11.16 8.74
CA ILE A 229 -1.73 12.34 9.50
C ILE A 229 -1.01 13.54 8.92
N ILE A 230 -1.77 14.57 8.57
CA ILE A 230 -1.23 15.84 8.07
C ILE A 230 -1.74 16.95 8.97
N SER A 231 -0.82 17.69 9.58
CA SER A 231 -1.14 18.74 10.53
C SER A 231 -0.22 19.95 10.40
N ARG A 232 -0.78 21.13 10.68
CA ARG A 232 -0.05 22.38 10.85
C ARG A 232 0.18 22.62 12.33
N GLU A 233 1.40 23.00 12.67
CA GLU A 233 1.73 23.42 14.03
C GLU A 233 1.03 24.73 14.43
N PRO A 234 0.78 24.93 15.74
CA PRO A 234 0.38 26.22 16.30
C PRO A 234 1.20 27.39 15.78
N ILE A 235 0.56 28.54 15.58
CA ILE A 235 1.27 29.81 15.47
C ILE A 235 2.08 30.00 16.75
N HIS A 236 3.39 30.15 16.60
CA HIS A 236 4.30 30.36 17.72
C HIS A 236 3.90 31.61 18.53
N GLU A 237 4.00 31.54 19.87
CA GLU A 237 3.56 32.57 20.83
C GLU A 237 4.02 33.99 20.47
N VAL A 238 5.27 34.14 20.02
CA VAL A 238 5.85 35.43 19.57
C VAL A 238 5.08 36.10 18.43
N PHE A 239 4.26 35.36 17.70
CA PHE A 239 3.40 35.89 16.63
C PHE A 239 1.91 35.89 16.99
N GLN A 240 1.54 35.36 18.15
CA GLN A 240 0.19 35.49 18.66
C GLN A 240 0.02 36.93 19.14
N THR A 241 -1.01 37.61 18.67
CA THR A 241 -1.42 38.91 19.20
C THR A 241 -2.36 38.67 20.37
N ASP A 242 -2.25 39.45 21.45
CA ASP A 242 -3.07 39.33 22.68
C ASP A 242 -4.59 39.34 22.45
N THR A 243 -5.03 39.76 21.26
CA THR A 243 -6.44 39.84 20.84
C THR A 243 -6.99 38.58 20.16
N ASN A 244 -6.14 37.62 19.79
CA ASN A 244 -6.58 36.41 19.09
C ASN A 244 -6.71 35.25 20.07
N GLU A 245 -7.70 34.38 19.84
CA GLU A 245 -7.76 33.08 20.52
C GLU A 245 -6.45 32.30 20.30
N PRO A 246 -6.00 31.51 21.30
CA PRO A 246 -4.79 30.72 21.18
C PRO A 246 -4.92 29.76 20.01
N ASP A 247 -4.01 29.87 19.03
CA ASP A 247 -3.99 28.96 17.88
C ASP A 247 -3.40 27.61 18.30
N HIS A 248 -4.20 26.56 18.26
CA HIS A 248 -3.79 25.20 18.59
C HIS A 248 -3.24 24.41 17.39
N GLY A 249 -3.04 25.07 16.24
CA GLY A 249 -2.69 24.38 15.00
C GLY A 249 -3.93 23.87 14.28
N CYS A 250 -3.74 23.06 13.26
CA CYS A 250 -4.87 22.38 12.62
C CYS A 250 -4.48 21.02 12.05
N THR A 251 -5.43 20.08 12.06
CA THR A 251 -5.26 18.77 11.42
C THR A 251 -6.02 18.77 10.10
N TYR A 252 -5.28 18.72 8.98
CA TYR A 252 -5.87 18.63 7.64
C TYR A 252 -6.38 17.21 7.34
N LEU A 253 -5.62 16.20 7.77
CA LEU A 253 -5.98 14.79 7.71
C LEU A 253 -5.64 14.12 9.04
N SER A 254 -6.62 13.49 9.67
CA SER A 254 -6.45 12.79 10.96
C SER A 254 -5.84 11.39 10.83
N GLY A 255 -5.36 11.03 9.64
CA GLY A 255 -4.94 9.66 9.35
C GLY A 255 -6.12 8.69 9.24
N LEU A 256 -5.80 7.47 8.84
CA LEU A 256 -6.78 6.38 8.76
C LEU A 256 -6.05 5.06 8.92
N ALA A 257 -6.63 4.07 9.59
CA ALA A 257 -6.02 2.77 9.81
C ALA A 257 -6.99 1.59 9.60
N LEU A 258 -6.41 0.44 9.26
CA LEU A 258 -7.05 -0.87 9.25
C LEU A 258 -6.63 -1.63 10.50
N TYR A 259 -7.62 -2.09 11.27
CA TYR A 259 -7.41 -2.85 12.50
C TYR A 259 -7.80 -4.32 12.33
N SER A 260 -7.32 -5.17 13.26
CA SER A 260 -7.59 -6.61 13.29
C SER A 260 -9.07 -6.96 13.44
N ASP A 261 -9.85 -6.09 14.09
CA ASP A 261 -11.28 -6.24 14.34
C ASP A 261 -12.16 -5.65 13.23
N ALA A 262 -11.57 -5.12 12.15
CA ALA A 262 -12.34 -4.60 11.04
C ALA A 262 -13.14 -5.73 10.35
N LEU A 263 -14.40 -5.47 9.98
CA LEU A 263 -15.30 -6.46 9.37
C LEU A 263 -14.68 -7.24 8.20
N PRO A 264 -13.98 -6.61 7.23
CA PRO A 264 -13.36 -7.36 6.15
C PRO A 264 -12.28 -8.32 6.64
N VAL A 265 -11.53 -7.95 7.69
CA VAL A 265 -10.46 -8.77 8.26
C VAL A 265 -11.06 -10.00 8.94
N ILE A 266 -12.03 -9.79 9.84
CA ILE A 266 -12.72 -10.87 10.55
C ILE A 266 -13.35 -11.84 9.56
N SER A 267 -14.16 -11.34 8.62
CA SER A 267 -14.81 -12.20 7.62
C SER A 267 -13.79 -12.94 6.76
N ARG A 268 -12.67 -12.30 6.38
CA ARG A 268 -11.61 -12.99 5.64
C ARG A 268 -10.96 -14.11 6.45
N GLN A 269 -10.78 -13.91 7.74
CA GLN A 269 -10.19 -14.92 8.62
C GLN A 269 -11.11 -16.14 8.74
N HIS A 270 -12.43 -15.93 8.85
CA HIS A 270 -13.42 -17.02 8.78
C HIS A 270 -13.40 -17.75 7.43
N GLU A 271 -13.28 -17.04 6.31
CA GLU A 271 -13.16 -17.67 4.98
C GLU A 271 -11.91 -18.56 4.85
N LEU A 272 -10.79 -18.15 5.46
CA LEU A 272 -9.55 -18.92 5.43
C LEU A 272 -9.62 -20.14 6.36
N ASN A 273 -10.19 -19.97 7.56
CA ASN A 273 -10.35 -21.04 8.53
C ASN A 273 -11.32 -22.13 8.04
N SER A 274 -12.46 -21.75 7.46
CA SER A 274 -13.43 -22.71 6.88
C SER A 274 -12.81 -23.54 5.74
N LYS A 275 -11.98 -22.93 4.88
CA LYS A 275 -11.25 -23.66 3.83
C LYS A 275 -10.18 -24.60 4.37
N SER A 276 -9.57 -24.28 5.51
CA SER A 276 -8.60 -25.17 6.16
C SER A 276 -9.28 -26.40 6.77
N SER A 277 -10.45 -26.21 7.42
CA SER A 277 -11.25 -27.30 8.00
C SER A 277 -11.79 -28.27 6.94
N ASN A 278 -12.22 -27.75 5.79
CA ASN A 278 -12.66 -28.59 4.66
C ASN A 278 -11.53 -29.36 3.97
N ARG A 279 -10.25 -29.01 4.21
CA ARG A 279 -9.10 -29.78 3.71
C ARG A 279 -8.67 -30.91 4.66
N SER A 280 -9.15 -30.90 5.91
CA SER A 280 -8.83 -31.91 6.93
C SER A 280 -9.81 -33.09 7.02
N HIS A 281 -10.82 -33.16 6.15
CA HIS A 281 -11.60 -34.40 5.94
C HIS A 281 -11.07 -35.15 4.71
N PRO A 282 -10.20 -36.16 4.86
CA PRO A 282 -10.17 -37.24 3.88
C PRO A 282 -11.48 -38.01 4.04
N ASP A 283 -12.32 -37.97 3.00
CA ASP A 283 -13.50 -38.82 2.91
C ASP A 283 -13.11 -40.27 3.19
N ALA A 284 -13.64 -40.82 4.29
CA ALA A 284 -13.71 -42.25 4.48
C ALA A 284 -14.76 -42.78 3.48
N PRO A 285 -14.43 -43.74 2.60
CA PRO A 285 -15.41 -44.27 1.66
C PRO A 285 -16.31 -45.26 2.42
N SER A 286 -17.53 -44.84 2.74
CA SER A 286 -18.63 -45.79 3.00
C SER A 286 -19.10 -46.34 1.65
N GLY A 287 -19.15 -47.66 1.56
CA GLY A 287 -19.09 -48.39 0.31
C GLY A 287 -20.34 -48.46 -0.55
N LEU A 288 -20.11 -49.17 -1.66
CA LEU A 288 -21.03 -49.71 -2.67
C LEU A 288 -21.37 -48.76 -3.83
N ASP A 289 -20.48 -48.74 -4.83
CA ASP A 289 -20.91 -49.17 -6.17
C ASP A 289 -19.74 -49.78 -6.95
N GLN A 290 -19.82 -51.09 -7.20
CA GLN A 290 -18.91 -51.81 -8.08
C GLN A 290 -19.39 -51.58 -9.52
N GLY A 291 -18.66 -50.79 -10.30
CA GLY A 291 -18.98 -50.69 -11.71
C GLY A 291 -18.14 -49.70 -12.49
N ALA A 292 -17.14 -50.23 -13.19
CA ALA A 292 -16.52 -49.64 -14.38
C ALA A 292 -15.85 -48.27 -14.20
N TYR A 293 -14.51 -48.25 -14.06
CA TYR A 293 -13.61 -47.37 -14.82
C TYR A 293 -12.14 -47.76 -14.49
N SER A 294 -11.73 -48.95 -14.96
CA SER A 294 -10.32 -49.37 -14.97
C SER A 294 -9.92 -49.74 -16.40
N THR A 295 -9.69 -48.73 -17.24
CA THR A 295 -9.22 -48.96 -18.63
C THR A 295 -8.28 -47.88 -19.16
N ARG A 296 -7.51 -47.18 -18.30
CA ARG A 296 -6.51 -46.20 -18.78
C ARG A 296 -5.13 -46.26 -18.12
N ARG A 297 -4.77 -47.38 -17.48
CA ARG A 297 -3.42 -47.59 -16.93
C ARG A 297 -2.61 -48.72 -17.55
N THR A 298 -3.17 -49.47 -18.51
CA THR A 298 -2.48 -50.58 -19.19
C THR A 298 -1.70 -50.18 -20.44
N SER A 299 -1.84 -48.94 -20.93
CA SER A 299 -1.23 -48.52 -22.21
C SER A 299 0.26 -48.15 -22.11
N LEU A 300 0.74 -47.59 -21.01
CA LEU A 300 2.12 -47.10 -20.91
C LEU A 300 3.15 -48.22 -20.66
N ASP A 301 2.76 -49.26 -19.93
CA ASP A 301 3.64 -50.41 -19.68
C ASP A 301 3.72 -51.35 -20.89
N GLN A 302 2.66 -51.45 -21.70
CA GLN A 302 2.70 -52.15 -22.99
C GLN A 302 3.63 -51.44 -23.99
N VAL A 303 3.55 -50.10 -24.10
CA VAL A 303 4.44 -49.31 -24.97
C VAL A 303 5.91 -49.44 -24.54
N ARG A 304 6.18 -49.46 -23.24
CA ARG A 304 7.55 -49.67 -22.72
C ARG A 304 8.09 -51.07 -22.97
N ARG A 305 7.24 -52.10 -22.94
CA ARG A 305 7.63 -53.47 -23.30
C ARG A 305 7.98 -53.59 -24.78
N GLN A 306 7.15 -52.99 -25.63
CA GLN A 306 7.32 -53.06 -27.08
C GLN A 306 8.58 -52.32 -27.56
N LEU A 307 8.90 -51.17 -26.97
CA LEU A 307 10.16 -50.45 -27.24
C LEU A 307 11.41 -51.21 -26.77
N ARG A 308 11.29 -52.08 -25.77
CA ARG A 308 12.41 -52.92 -25.29
C ARG A 308 12.66 -54.09 -26.23
N GLU A 309 11.59 -54.74 -26.70
CA GLU A 309 11.66 -55.85 -27.65
C GLU A 309 12.20 -55.40 -29.03
N ASP A 310 11.83 -54.20 -29.51
CA ASP A 310 12.35 -53.62 -30.76
C ASP A 310 13.85 -53.27 -30.71
N ARG A 311 14.38 -53.00 -29.51
CA ARG A 311 15.81 -52.71 -29.32
C ARG A 311 16.65 -53.98 -29.26
N GLU A 312 16.08 -55.07 -28.74
CA GLU A 312 16.70 -56.39 -28.69
C GLU A 312 16.68 -57.09 -30.06
N SER A 313 15.65 -56.86 -30.89
CA SER A 313 15.59 -57.39 -32.27
C SER A 313 16.57 -56.70 -33.23
N ARG A 314 16.79 -55.40 -33.08
CA ARG A 314 17.80 -54.63 -33.85
C ARG A 314 19.26 -54.94 -33.48
N SER A 315 19.51 -55.41 -32.26
CA SER A 315 20.86 -55.80 -31.83
C SER A 315 21.24 -57.22 -32.23
N ARG A 316 20.25 -58.09 -32.53
CA ARG A 316 20.47 -59.44 -33.07
C ARG A 316 20.67 -59.49 -34.58
N SER A 317 20.35 -58.42 -35.31
CA SER A 317 20.45 -58.33 -36.78
C SER A 317 21.71 -57.60 -37.26
N ARG A 318 22.65 -57.25 -36.36
CA ARG A 318 23.97 -56.68 -36.70
C ARG A 318 25.07 -57.44 -35.98
N SER A 319 25.48 -58.56 -36.57
CA SER A 319 26.83 -59.16 -36.47
C SER A 319 26.87 -60.43 -37.35
N PRO A 320 28.03 -60.79 -37.92
CA PRO A 320 28.26 -60.77 -39.37
C PRO A 320 28.39 -62.16 -40.00
N GLU A 321 27.99 -62.28 -41.27
CA GLU A 321 28.56 -63.29 -42.18
C GLU A 321 29.75 -62.67 -42.93
N GLU A 322 30.71 -63.55 -43.21
CA GLU A 322 32.14 -63.40 -43.54
C GLU A 322 32.55 -62.35 -44.59
#